data_AF-A0A5N5WIY8-F1
#
_entry.id   AF-A0A5N5WIY8-F1
#
_cell.length_a   1.000
_cell.length_b   1.000
_cell.length_c   1.000
_cell.angle_alpha   90.00
_cell.angle_beta   90.00
_cell.angle_gamma   90.00
#
_symmetry.space_group_name_H-M   'P 1'
#
loop_
_entity.id
_entity.type
_entity.pdbx_description
1 polymer ?
#
loop_
_entity_poly.entity_id
_entity_poly.type
_entity_poly.pdbx_seq_one_letter_code
_entity_poly.pdbx_strand_id
1 'polypeptide(L)'
;MTKLTGMSTQHTPSTLPALEEIRFITSQDPYVPLRLFRELRKLHIDMEALQIPSDLKWPSLFDLHLRGVIDLENLQSFLKKHKNIGKLHLAFVSVLRPLDSSGDFKRLLEEILNSRLDAELTGSIMRRAGKNADGHERSLIQHIYAQLDKLPNAQTVEQIRQLIITFFKTLLKYEFDKHSTEIGKMEVPLKNPSRLELSTSIEYFWEDELAIKGINRLEDYAPRKWVWTNNKVRTSLKMSCVFQHISPT
;
A
#
# COMPACT_ATOMS: atom_id res chain seq x y z
N MET A 1 28.85 -61.34 22.23
CA MET A 1 28.25 -60.23 23.00
C MET A 1 28.85 -58.96 22.42
N THR A 2 28.15 -58.01 21.79
CA THR A 2 26.72 -57.67 21.84
C THR A 2 26.31 -57.08 20.47
N LYS A 3 25.25 -57.63 19.88
CA LYS A 3 24.53 -57.06 18.73
C LYS A 3 23.89 -55.73 19.17
N LEU A 4 24.19 -54.64 18.47
CA LEU A 4 23.33 -53.45 18.48
C LEU A 4 22.33 -53.59 17.33
N THR A 5 21.26 -54.31 17.65
CA THR A 5 19.99 -54.29 16.91
C THR A 5 19.31 -52.94 17.09
N GLY A 6 18.91 -52.33 15.97
CA GLY A 6 17.72 -51.49 15.89
C GLY A 6 17.78 -50.12 16.57
N MET A 7 18.17 -49.10 15.81
CA MET A 7 17.39 -47.86 15.82
C MET A 7 16.73 -47.73 14.45
N SER A 8 15.53 -48.30 14.39
CA SER A 8 14.41 -47.87 13.56
C SER A 8 14.55 -46.39 13.18
N THR A 9 14.80 -46.12 11.89
CA THR A 9 14.52 -44.83 11.26
C THR A 9 13.00 -44.68 11.13
N GLN A 10 12.31 -44.60 12.27
CA GLN A 10 10.90 -44.25 12.30
C GLN A 10 10.80 -42.73 12.18
N HIS A 11 10.33 -42.32 11.01
CA HIS A 11 9.48 -41.17 10.75
C HIS A 11 9.31 -40.19 11.93
N THR A 12 10.08 -39.13 11.92
CA THR A 12 9.51 -37.82 12.22
C THR A 12 9.38 -37.11 10.88
N PRO A 13 8.17 -36.93 10.32
CA PRO A 13 7.99 -35.71 9.55
C PRO A 13 8.18 -34.61 10.59
N SER A 14 9.30 -33.88 10.52
CA SER A 14 9.40 -32.61 11.23
C SER A 14 8.41 -31.66 10.54
N THR A 15 7.11 -31.89 10.77
CA THR A 15 6.12 -30.84 10.69
C THR A 15 6.65 -29.77 11.61
N LEU A 16 7.21 -28.73 11.00
CA LEU A 16 7.39 -27.45 11.66
C LEU A 16 6.11 -27.14 12.43
N PRO A 17 6.22 -26.50 13.61
CA PRO A 17 5.12 -26.31 14.53
C PRO A 17 3.87 -25.83 13.80
N ALA A 18 2.69 -26.12 14.38
CA ALA A 18 1.37 -25.65 13.96
C ALA A 18 1.28 -24.11 14.02
N LEU A 19 2.11 -23.45 13.22
CA LEU A 19 2.29 -22.02 13.17
C LEU A 19 1.15 -21.49 12.32
N GLU A 20 0.09 -21.09 13.03
CA GLU A 20 -1.13 -20.62 12.41
C GLU A 20 -1.02 -19.16 11.94
N GLU A 21 -0.07 -18.38 12.47
CA GLU A 21 0.06 -16.95 12.20
C GLU A 21 1.51 -16.54 11.99
N ILE A 22 1.76 -15.78 10.91
CA ILE A 22 3.06 -15.15 10.63
C ILE A 22 2.84 -13.68 10.28
N ARG A 23 3.73 -12.81 10.79
CA ARG A 23 3.75 -11.38 10.48
C ARG A 23 5.13 -10.97 10.00
N PHE A 24 5.19 -10.32 8.84
CA PHE A 24 6.42 -9.74 8.30
C PHE A 24 6.30 -8.23 8.19
N ILE A 25 7.37 -7.56 8.61
CA ILE A 25 7.64 -6.15 8.36
C ILE A 25 9.04 -6.14 7.79
N THR A 26 9.17 -6.00 6.48
CA THR A 26 10.43 -6.24 5.76
C THR A 26 10.50 -5.41 4.49
N SER A 27 11.71 -5.05 4.07
CA SER A 27 11.98 -4.48 2.74
C SER A 27 12.38 -5.56 1.72
N GLN A 28 12.58 -6.80 2.15
CA GLN A 28 13.00 -7.93 1.34
C GLN A 28 11.93 -9.02 1.27
N ASP A 29 11.89 -9.76 0.18
CA ASP A 29 10.92 -10.83 -0.08
C ASP A 29 10.92 -11.93 1.01
N PRO A 30 9.84 -12.07 1.81
CA PRO A 30 9.81 -13.00 2.93
C PRO A 30 9.42 -14.44 2.52
N TYR A 31 9.39 -14.75 1.23
CA TYR A 31 8.63 -15.88 0.70
C TYR A 31 9.36 -17.23 0.72
N VAL A 32 10.69 -17.23 0.68
CA VAL A 32 11.50 -18.47 0.65
C VAL A 32 11.29 -19.32 1.92
N PRO A 33 11.29 -18.76 3.15
CA PRO A 33 11.00 -19.52 4.37
C PRO A 33 9.55 -20.00 4.49
N LEU A 34 8.59 -19.33 3.83
CA LEU A 34 7.17 -19.54 4.09
C LEU A 34 6.58 -20.82 3.48
N ARG A 35 7.30 -21.45 2.54
CA ARG A 35 6.92 -22.73 1.93
C ARG A 35 6.79 -23.86 2.95
N LEU A 36 7.44 -23.71 4.09
CA LEU A 36 7.55 -24.74 5.10
C LEU A 36 6.33 -24.80 6.04
N PHE A 37 5.50 -23.75 6.09
CA PHE A 37 4.35 -23.64 7.00
C PHE A 37 3.02 -23.93 6.29
N ARG A 38 2.72 -25.21 6.06
CA ARG A 38 1.52 -25.64 5.30
C ARG A 38 0.19 -25.33 6.00
N GLU A 39 0.21 -25.30 7.33
CA GLU A 39 -0.97 -25.05 8.18
C GLU A 39 -1.19 -23.57 8.51
N LEU A 40 -0.52 -22.66 7.79
CA LEU A 40 -0.67 -21.23 8.00
C LEU A 40 -2.13 -20.81 7.77
N ARG A 41 -2.74 -20.21 8.80
CA ARG A 41 -4.13 -19.72 8.76
C ARG A 41 -4.20 -18.21 8.60
N LYS A 42 -3.19 -17.50 9.06
CA LYS A 42 -3.10 -16.04 9.04
C LYS A 42 -1.75 -15.58 8.52
N LEU A 43 -1.75 -14.68 7.55
CA LEU A 43 -0.53 -14.12 6.97
C LEU A 43 -0.64 -12.61 6.91
N HIS A 44 0.29 -11.92 7.58
CA HIS A 44 0.39 -10.47 7.53
C HIS A 44 1.73 -10.09 6.89
N ILE A 45 1.67 -9.30 5.83
CA ILE A 45 2.86 -8.81 5.12
C ILE A 45 2.76 -7.29 5.01
N ASP A 46 3.76 -6.61 5.55
CA ASP A 46 3.97 -5.18 5.42
C ASP A 46 5.30 -4.93 4.71
N MET A 47 5.20 -4.46 3.46
CA MET A 47 6.32 -4.17 2.57
C MET A 47 6.01 -2.94 1.72
N GLU A 48 7.03 -2.23 1.27
CA GLU A 48 6.84 -1.09 0.37
C GLU A 48 6.29 -1.54 -0.99
N ALA A 49 6.91 -2.55 -1.61
CA ALA A 49 6.46 -3.16 -2.84
C ALA A 49 6.17 -4.64 -2.61
N LEU A 50 4.94 -5.07 -2.86
CA LEU A 50 4.47 -6.39 -2.49
C LEU A 50 4.32 -7.27 -3.73
N GLN A 51 5.22 -8.25 -3.88
CA GLN A 51 5.12 -9.27 -4.92
C GLN A 51 4.67 -10.60 -4.32
N ILE A 52 3.37 -10.91 -4.40
CA ILE A 52 2.92 -12.21 -3.89
C ILE A 52 3.38 -13.30 -4.85
N PRO A 53 4.13 -14.31 -4.39
CA PRO A 53 4.52 -15.41 -5.25
C PRO A 53 3.30 -16.26 -5.56
N SER A 54 2.96 -16.34 -6.85
CA SER A 54 1.78 -17.10 -7.28
C SER A 54 1.94 -18.62 -7.10
N ASP A 55 3.16 -19.13 -6.94
CA ASP A 55 3.45 -20.56 -6.80
C ASP A 55 3.28 -21.07 -5.36
N LEU A 56 3.18 -20.18 -4.37
CA LEU A 56 2.91 -20.57 -2.99
C LEU A 56 1.46 -21.03 -2.81
N LYS A 57 1.30 -22.07 -1.97
CA LYS A 57 0.01 -22.64 -1.61
C LYS A 57 -0.06 -22.86 -0.12
N TRP A 58 -0.97 -22.14 0.53
CA TRP A 58 -1.35 -22.34 1.92
C TRP A 58 -2.82 -22.77 1.99
N PRO A 59 -3.09 -24.09 1.95
CA PRO A 59 -4.48 -24.58 1.91
C PRO A 59 -5.31 -24.09 3.09
N SER A 60 -4.70 -23.93 4.27
CA SER A 60 -5.39 -23.53 5.50
C SER A 60 -5.54 -21.99 5.66
N LEU A 61 -5.02 -21.20 4.71
CA LEU A 61 -5.02 -19.74 4.81
C LEU A 61 -6.45 -19.18 4.76
N PHE A 62 -6.80 -18.45 5.82
CA PHE A 62 -8.12 -17.89 6.06
C PHE A 62 -8.09 -16.37 6.20
N ASP A 63 -7.05 -15.83 6.84
CA ASP A 63 -6.87 -14.40 7.10
C ASP A 63 -5.62 -13.88 6.39
N LEU A 64 -5.79 -12.93 5.47
CA LEU A 64 -4.70 -12.33 4.71
C LEU A 64 -4.69 -10.82 4.92
N HIS A 65 -3.57 -10.30 5.40
CA HIS A 65 -3.34 -8.87 5.54
C HIS A 65 -2.11 -8.47 4.71
N LEU A 66 -2.32 -7.57 3.76
CA LEU A 66 -1.30 -7.05 2.87
C LEU A 66 -1.24 -5.54 3.00
N ARG A 67 -0.04 -5.01 3.24
CA ARG A 67 0.27 -3.58 3.12
C ARG A 67 1.41 -3.38 2.15
N GLY A 68 1.23 -2.46 1.20
CA GLY A 68 2.25 -2.07 0.21
C GLY A 68 1.69 -1.55 -1.10
N VAL A 69 2.58 -1.33 -2.08
CA VAL A 69 2.21 -1.24 -3.49
C VAL A 69 1.81 -2.65 -3.93
N ILE A 70 0.50 -2.88 -4.04
CA ILE A 70 -0.08 -4.19 -4.32
C ILE A 70 -0.44 -4.28 -5.80
N ASP A 71 0.17 -5.22 -6.50
CA ASP A 71 -0.25 -5.63 -7.85
C ASP A 71 -1.55 -6.42 -7.76
N LEU A 72 -2.63 -5.83 -8.28
CA LEU A 72 -3.97 -6.40 -8.26
C LEU A 72 -4.11 -7.64 -9.16
N GLU A 73 -3.38 -7.72 -10.28
CA GLU A 73 -3.43 -8.90 -11.17
C GLU A 73 -2.79 -10.11 -10.50
N ASN A 74 -1.65 -9.86 -9.84
CA ASN A 74 -0.97 -10.87 -9.04
C ASN A 74 -1.85 -11.28 -7.83
N LEU A 75 -2.44 -10.32 -7.11
CA LEU A 75 -3.36 -10.61 -6.02
C LEU A 75 -4.53 -11.49 -6.48
N GLN A 76 -5.16 -11.18 -7.61
CA GLN A 76 -6.26 -12.00 -8.14
C GLN A 76 -5.79 -13.44 -8.43
N SER A 77 -4.61 -13.59 -9.03
CA SER A 77 -4.00 -14.90 -9.32
C SER A 77 -3.69 -15.69 -8.05
N PHE A 78 -3.24 -15.01 -7.01
CA PHE A 78 -3.02 -15.58 -5.69
C PHE A 78 -4.32 -16.05 -5.04
N LEU A 79 -5.36 -15.20 -5.03
CA LEU A 79 -6.65 -15.50 -4.41
C LEU A 79 -7.36 -16.68 -5.11
N LYS A 80 -7.23 -16.82 -6.44
CA LYS A 80 -7.73 -17.99 -7.21
C LYS A 80 -7.20 -19.33 -6.69
N LYS A 81 -5.99 -19.34 -6.13
CA LYS A 81 -5.33 -20.53 -5.57
C LYS A 81 -5.67 -20.74 -4.07
N HIS A 82 -6.16 -19.71 -3.38
CA HIS A 82 -6.40 -19.70 -1.93
C HIS A 82 -7.88 -19.53 -1.60
N LYS A 83 -8.70 -20.50 -2.02
CA LYS A 83 -10.17 -20.42 -1.96
C LYS A 83 -10.77 -20.35 -0.54
N ASN A 84 -9.98 -20.68 0.49
CA ASN A 84 -10.41 -20.71 1.89
C ASN A 84 -10.32 -19.34 2.59
N ILE A 85 -9.81 -18.31 1.91
CA ILE A 85 -9.74 -16.96 2.47
C ILE A 85 -11.16 -16.48 2.83
N GLY A 86 -11.34 -16.13 4.10
CA GLY A 86 -12.55 -15.54 4.65
C GLY A 86 -12.35 -14.09 5.13
N LYS A 87 -11.10 -13.66 5.36
CA LYS A 87 -10.75 -12.29 5.71
C LYS A 87 -9.63 -11.77 4.83
N LEU A 88 -9.86 -10.62 4.20
CA LEU A 88 -8.92 -9.97 3.31
C LEU A 88 -8.78 -8.51 3.71
N HIS A 89 -7.59 -8.13 4.17
CA HIS A 89 -7.24 -6.78 4.55
C HIS A 89 -6.17 -6.25 3.58
N LEU A 90 -6.48 -5.19 2.84
CA LEU A 90 -5.60 -4.58 1.86
C LEU A 90 -5.34 -3.12 2.22
N ALA A 91 -4.09 -2.79 2.53
CA ALA A 91 -3.63 -1.44 2.80
C ALA A 91 -2.69 -0.99 1.67
N PHE A 92 -3.23 -0.26 0.71
CA PHE A 92 -2.48 0.25 -0.43
C PHE A 92 -1.53 1.37 0.01
N VAL A 93 -0.27 1.28 -0.38
CA VAL A 93 0.71 2.35 -0.21
C VAL A 93 0.85 3.07 -1.55
N SER A 94 0.53 4.37 -1.55
CA SER A 94 0.79 5.29 -2.67
C SER A 94 2.16 5.93 -2.49
N VAL A 95 2.93 5.99 -3.58
CA VAL A 95 4.28 6.55 -3.60
C VAL A 95 4.35 7.69 -4.60
N LEU A 96 5.08 8.74 -4.24
CA LEU A 96 5.48 9.78 -5.19
C LEU A 96 6.51 9.18 -6.15
N ARG A 97 6.38 9.48 -7.44
CA ARG A 97 7.05 8.76 -8.52
C ARG A 97 8.25 9.52 -9.08
N PRO A 98 9.08 8.87 -9.90
CA PRO A 98 10.00 9.55 -10.80
C PRO A 98 9.26 10.51 -11.75
N LEU A 99 9.82 11.71 -11.94
CA LEU A 99 9.21 12.82 -12.70
C LEU A 99 8.98 12.52 -14.18
N ASP A 100 9.74 11.58 -14.76
CA ASP A 100 9.55 11.11 -16.13
C ASP A 100 8.27 10.27 -16.29
N SER A 101 7.80 9.68 -15.19
CA SER A 101 6.62 8.83 -15.10
C SER A 101 5.37 9.59 -14.60
N SER A 102 5.54 10.87 -14.28
CA SER A 102 4.57 11.70 -13.57
C SER A 102 3.56 12.43 -14.45
N GLY A 103 3.66 12.31 -15.77
CA GLY A 103 2.77 12.98 -16.72
C GLY A 103 2.61 14.48 -16.44
N ASP A 104 1.39 14.92 -16.14
CA ASP A 104 1.01 16.32 -15.90
C ASP A 104 1.38 16.88 -14.52
N PHE A 105 2.08 16.12 -13.67
CA PHE A 105 2.35 16.50 -12.29
C PHE A 105 2.95 17.90 -12.11
N LYS A 106 3.98 18.24 -12.88
CA LYS A 106 4.64 19.55 -12.82
C LYS A 106 3.67 20.68 -13.19
N ARG A 107 2.85 20.47 -14.21
CA ARG A 107 1.83 21.42 -14.67
C ARG A 107 0.77 21.67 -13.60
N LEU A 108 0.30 20.62 -12.93
CA LEU A 108 -0.69 20.74 -11.85
C LEU A 108 -0.13 21.51 -10.64
N LEU A 109 1.14 21.26 -10.26
CA LEU A 109 1.80 22.05 -9.22
C LEU A 109 1.97 23.52 -9.62
N GLU A 110 2.33 23.77 -10.88
CA GLU A 110 2.45 25.11 -11.43
C GLU A 110 1.11 25.86 -11.42
N GLU A 111 0.00 25.19 -11.77
CA GLU A 111 -1.36 25.74 -11.68
C GLU A 111 -1.73 26.11 -10.23
N ILE A 112 -1.38 25.28 -9.25
CA ILE A 112 -1.58 25.58 -7.82
C ILE A 112 -0.80 26.84 -7.42
N LEU A 113 0.47 26.96 -7.81
CA LEU A 113 1.29 28.13 -7.50
C LEU A 113 0.73 29.40 -8.16
N ASN A 114 0.40 29.34 -9.45
CA ASN A 114 -0.19 30.45 -10.21
C ASN A 114 -1.56 30.91 -9.67
N SER A 115 -2.25 30.10 -8.88
CA SER A 115 -3.49 30.52 -8.22
C SER A 115 -3.28 31.59 -7.13
N ARG A 116 -2.03 31.79 -6.68
CA ARG A 116 -1.68 32.69 -5.55
C ARG A 116 -0.43 33.53 -5.79
N LEU A 117 0.42 33.16 -6.74
CA LEU A 117 1.63 33.87 -7.12
C LEU A 117 1.51 34.37 -8.56
N ASP A 118 2.27 35.42 -8.89
CA ASP A 118 2.43 35.83 -10.29
C ASP A 118 3.25 34.80 -11.07
N ALA A 119 3.09 34.83 -12.40
CA ALA A 119 3.71 33.85 -13.29
C ALA A 119 5.25 33.90 -13.29
N GLU A 120 5.86 35.06 -13.06
CA GLU A 120 7.32 35.19 -13.01
C GLU A 120 7.88 34.49 -11.77
N LEU A 121 7.26 34.74 -10.62
CA LEU A 121 7.64 34.10 -9.36
C LEU A 121 7.39 32.60 -9.40
N THR A 122 6.24 32.15 -9.90
CA THR A 122 5.95 30.73 -10.10
C THR A 122 7.00 30.07 -10.98
N GLY A 123 7.31 30.67 -12.13
CA GLY A 123 8.32 30.15 -13.06
C GLY A 123 9.72 30.07 -12.43
N SER A 124 10.07 31.05 -11.59
CA SER A 124 11.32 31.05 -10.83
C SER A 124 11.39 29.91 -9.80
N ILE A 125 10.31 29.71 -9.03
CA ILE A 125 10.20 28.62 -8.05
C ILE A 125 10.28 27.26 -8.75
N MET A 126 9.46 27.03 -9.77
CA MET A 126 9.41 25.76 -10.50
C MET A 126 10.75 25.42 -11.15
N ARG A 127 11.44 26.42 -11.73
CA ARG A 127 12.77 26.21 -12.33
C ARG A 127 13.82 25.82 -11.29
N ARG A 128 13.85 26.52 -10.15
CA ARG A 128 14.81 26.22 -9.06
C ARG A 128 14.53 24.86 -8.43
N ALA A 129 13.26 24.56 -8.18
CA ALA A 129 12.86 23.28 -7.62
C ALA A 129 13.15 22.14 -8.58
N GLY A 130 12.82 22.30 -9.87
CA GLY A 130 13.09 21.30 -10.91
C GLY A 130 14.58 20.98 -11.10
N LYS A 131 15.47 21.98 -10.94
CA LYS A 131 16.93 21.76 -11.03
C LYS A 131 17.47 20.86 -9.90
N ASN A 132 16.84 20.92 -8.72
CA ASN A 132 17.30 20.21 -7.53
C ASN A 132 16.42 18.98 -7.20
N ALA A 133 15.40 18.69 -8.01
CA ALA A 133 14.46 17.62 -7.73
C ALA A 133 15.06 16.21 -7.94
N ASP A 134 16.28 16.09 -8.44
CA ASP A 134 16.94 14.79 -8.71
C ASP A 134 16.06 13.78 -9.49
N GLY A 135 15.17 14.31 -10.34
CA GLY A 135 14.23 13.49 -11.11
C GLY A 135 13.06 12.89 -10.32
N HIS A 136 12.79 13.30 -9.08
CA HIS A 136 11.75 12.70 -8.22
C HIS A 136 10.69 13.72 -7.77
N GLU A 137 9.42 13.30 -7.72
CA GLU A 137 8.28 14.13 -7.28
C GLU A 137 8.45 14.62 -5.83
N ARG A 138 8.81 13.71 -4.91
CA ARG A 138 9.11 14.02 -3.50
C ARG A 138 10.05 15.22 -3.36
N SER A 139 11.21 15.13 -4.01
CA SER A 139 12.24 16.18 -3.96
C SER A 139 11.76 17.47 -4.62
N LEU A 140 10.98 17.39 -5.71
CA LEU A 140 10.38 18.57 -6.33
C LEU A 140 9.49 19.32 -5.34
N ILE A 141 8.59 18.63 -4.64
CA ILE A 141 7.70 19.24 -3.64
C ILE A 141 8.51 19.87 -2.50
N GLN A 142 9.51 19.15 -1.97
CA GLN A 142 10.38 19.65 -0.91
C GLN A 142 11.09 20.94 -1.33
N HIS A 143 11.59 21.01 -2.56
CA HIS A 143 12.24 22.21 -3.05
C HIS A 143 11.28 23.35 -3.38
N ILE A 144 10.04 23.06 -3.78
CA ILE A 144 8.98 24.06 -3.87
C ILE A 144 8.76 24.69 -2.50
N TYR A 145 8.55 23.88 -1.45
CA TYR A 145 8.40 24.40 -0.08
C TYR A 145 9.62 25.20 0.37
N ALA A 146 10.84 24.73 0.09
CA ALA A 146 12.05 25.47 0.43
C ALA A 146 12.17 26.83 -0.29
N GLN A 147 11.53 27.04 -1.44
CA GLN A 147 11.44 28.37 -2.06
C GLN A 147 10.29 29.20 -1.49
N LEU A 148 9.14 28.58 -1.22
CA LEU A 148 7.99 29.26 -0.60
C LEU A 148 8.36 29.83 0.77
N ASP A 149 9.16 29.12 1.56
CA ASP A 149 9.61 29.55 2.89
C ASP A 149 10.49 30.80 2.88
N LYS A 150 11.01 31.18 1.70
CA LYS A 150 11.79 32.41 1.52
C LYS A 150 10.93 33.61 1.17
N LEU A 151 9.64 33.42 0.93
CA LEU A 151 8.72 34.50 0.61
C LEU A 151 8.35 35.28 1.88
N PRO A 152 8.25 36.61 1.80
CA PRO A 152 7.93 37.44 2.97
C PRO A 152 6.47 37.29 3.44
N ASN A 153 5.58 36.78 2.60
CA ASN A 153 4.15 36.68 2.90
C ASN A 153 3.79 35.29 3.44
N ALA A 154 3.83 35.13 4.77
CA ALA A 154 3.50 33.88 5.45
C ALA A 154 2.06 33.41 5.20
N GLN A 155 1.10 34.31 5.04
CA GLN A 155 -0.31 33.95 4.78
C GLN A 155 -0.46 33.32 3.39
N THR A 156 0.17 33.90 2.37
CA THR A 156 0.17 33.34 1.02
C THR A 156 0.87 31.97 0.99
N VAL A 157 2.00 31.83 1.68
CA VAL A 157 2.72 30.55 1.77
C VAL A 157 1.85 29.47 2.40
N GLU A 158 1.15 29.77 3.49
CA GLU A 158 0.27 28.80 4.16
C GLU A 158 -0.93 28.42 3.28
N GLN A 159 -1.52 29.38 2.56
CA GLN A 159 -2.59 29.06 1.61
C GLN A 159 -2.13 28.11 0.50
N ILE A 160 -0.93 28.33 -0.05
CA ILE A 160 -0.35 27.45 -1.07
C ILE A 160 -0.08 26.06 -0.50
N ARG A 161 0.48 25.96 0.72
CA ARG A 161 0.67 24.68 1.42
C ARG A 161 -0.64 23.90 1.56
N GLN A 162 -1.70 24.56 2.00
CA GLN A 162 -3.02 23.92 2.12
C GLN A 162 -3.59 23.47 0.78
N LEU A 163 -3.37 24.23 -0.30
CA LEU A 163 -3.78 23.83 -1.64
C LEU A 163 -3.03 22.58 -2.12
N ILE A 164 -1.70 22.53 -1.93
CA ILE A 164 -0.88 21.35 -2.26
C ILE A 164 -1.37 20.13 -1.46
N ILE A 165 -1.54 20.26 -0.15
CA ILE A 165 -2.06 19.17 0.70
C ILE A 165 -3.43 18.69 0.23
N THR A 166 -4.33 19.61 -0.12
CA THR A 166 -5.69 19.29 -0.59
C THR A 166 -5.66 18.58 -1.95
N PHE A 167 -4.76 18.99 -2.84
CA PHE A 167 -4.53 18.33 -4.11
C PHE A 167 -4.12 16.87 -3.90
N PHE A 168 -3.13 16.60 -3.05
CA PHE A 168 -2.68 15.22 -2.78
C PHE A 168 -3.72 14.37 -2.04
N LYS A 169 -4.53 14.96 -1.15
CA LYS A 169 -5.66 14.24 -0.53
C LYS A 169 -6.71 13.83 -1.57
N THR A 170 -7.00 14.71 -2.53
CA THR A 170 -7.91 14.42 -3.64
C THR A 170 -7.35 13.32 -4.53
N LEU A 171 -6.05 13.38 -4.86
CA LEU A 171 -5.37 12.34 -5.65
C LEU A 171 -5.41 10.98 -4.95
N LEU A 172 -5.12 10.94 -3.65
CA LEU A 172 -5.15 9.71 -2.86
C LEU A 172 -6.56 9.08 -2.83
N LYS A 173 -7.60 9.92 -2.71
CA LYS A 173 -8.99 9.47 -2.79
C LYS A 173 -9.31 8.89 -4.18
N TYR A 174 -8.87 9.55 -5.24
CA TYR A 174 -9.06 9.05 -6.59
C TYR A 174 -8.38 7.69 -6.80
N GLU A 175 -7.15 7.52 -6.32
CA GLU A 175 -6.44 6.23 -6.37
C GLU A 175 -7.18 5.14 -5.56
N PHE A 176 -7.69 5.48 -4.37
CA PHE A 176 -8.53 4.56 -3.59
C PHE A 176 -9.78 4.10 -4.36
N ASP A 177 -10.50 5.03 -4.97
CA ASP A 177 -11.72 4.75 -5.72
C ASP A 177 -11.42 3.88 -6.95
N LYS A 178 -10.28 4.14 -7.62
CA LYS A 178 -9.77 3.32 -8.72
C LYS A 178 -9.51 1.89 -8.27
N HIS A 179 -8.69 1.69 -7.22
CA HIS A 179 -8.37 0.35 -6.72
C HIS A 179 -9.61 -0.38 -6.20
N SER A 180 -10.52 0.33 -5.52
CA SER A 180 -11.78 -0.25 -5.06
C SER A 180 -12.63 -0.75 -6.22
N THR A 181 -12.66 -0.02 -7.33
CA THR A 181 -13.34 -0.43 -8.56
C THR A 181 -12.68 -1.66 -9.19
N GLU A 182 -11.35 -1.71 -9.23
CA GLU A 182 -10.59 -2.84 -9.78
C GLU A 182 -10.79 -4.11 -8.93
N ILE A 183 -10.73 -4.00 -7.60
CA ILE A 183 -11.03 -5.10 -6.67
C ILE A 183 -12.47 -5.58 -6.86
N GLY A 184 -13.42 -4.67 -7.02
CA GLY A 184 -14.82 -5.01 -7.25
C GLY A 184 -15.07 -5.76 -8.56
N LYS A 185 -14.15 -5.66 -9.54
CA LYS A 185 -14.17 -6.41 -10.81
C LYS A 185 -13.41 -7.74 -10.74
N MET A 186 -12.72 -8.04 -9.65
CA MET A 186 -11.94 -9.27 -9.54
C MET A 186 -12.84 -10.51 -9.51
N GLU A 187 -12.64 -11.39 -10.49
CA GLU A 187 -13.25 -12.70 -10.51
C GLU A 187 -12.38 -13.69 -9.73
N VAL A 188 -12.80 -14.04 -8.51
CA VAL A 188 -12.10 -14.99 -7.64
C VAL A 188 -13.07 -16.08 -7.17
N PRO A 189 -12.81 -17.37 -7.47
CA PRO A 189 -13.64 -18.48 -7.02
C PRO A 189 -13.36 -18.81 -5.55
N LEU A 190 -13.96 -18.05 -4.62
CA LEU A 190 -13.89 -18.33 -3.19
C LEU A 190 -14.86 -19.45 -2.79
N LYS A 191 -14.49 -20.22 -1.76
CA LYS A 191 -15.28 -21.37 -1.29
C LYS A 191 -16.58 -20.93 -0.58
N ASN A 192 -16.58 -19.74 0.03
CA ASN A 192 -17.76 -19.14 0.63
C ASN A 192 -17.74 -17.60 0.49
N PRO A 193 -18.11 -17.07 -0.69
CA PRO A 193 -17.96 -15.64 -0.99
C PRO A 193 -18.84 -14.74 -0.11
N SER A 194 -20.01 -15.24 0.32
CA SER A 194 -20.94 -14.47 1.16
C SER A 194 -20.45 -14.24 2.60
N ARG A 195 -19.37 -14.93 2.99
CA ARG A 195 -18.72 -14.78 4.30
C ARG A 195 -17.38 -14.03 4.23
N LEU A 196 -17.00 -13.51 3.07
CA LEU A 196 -15.78 -12.74 2.93
C LEU A 196 -15.90 -11.40 3.67
N GLU A 197 -15.01 -11.17 4.63
CA GLU A 197 -14.77 -9.86 5.24
C GLU A 197 -13.64 -9.17 4.46
N LEU A 198 -13.98 -8.14 3.68
CA LEU A 198 -13.01 -7.31 2.94
C LEU A 198 -12.86 -5.95 3.64
N SER A 199 -11.61 -5.54 3.88
CA SER A 199 -11.25 -4.20 4.34
C SER A 199 -10.19 -3.61 3.43
N THR A 200 -10.41 -2.40 2.92
CA THR A 200 -9.44 -1.67 2.10
C THR A 200 -9.08 -0.33 2.73
N SER A 201 -7.83 0.08 2.60
CA SER A 201 -7.37 1.43 2.92
C SER A 201 -6.30 1.87 1.93
N ILE A 202 -6.05 3.16 1.84
CA ILE A 202 -4.90 3.71 1.11
C ILE A 202 -4.19 4.73 1.99
N GLU A 203 -2.88 4.80 1.89
CA GLU A 203 -2.07 5.83 2.52
C GLU A 203 -0.85 6.16 1.69
N TYR A 204 -0.28 7.35 1.87
CA TYR A 204 1.03 7.64 1.31
C TYR A 204 2.12 6.90 2.08
N PHE A 205 3.19 6.54 1.38
CA PHE A 205 4.44 6.23 2.03
C PHE A 205 4.86 7.37 2.95
N TRP A 206 5.40 7.04 4.12
CA TRP A 206 5.53 8.02 5.20
C TRP A 206 6.44 9.20 4.83
N GLU A 207 7.53 8.97 4.10
CA GLU A 207 8.40 10.05 3.61
C GLU A 207 7.69 10.98 2.61
N ASP A 208 6.81 10.41 1.78
CA ASP A 208 5.98 11.18 0.86
C ASP A 208 4.93 12.00 1.60
N GLU A 209 4.30 11.43 2.64
CA GLU A 209 3.35 12.16 3.48
C GLU A 209 4.02 13.37 4.15
N LEU A 210 5.26 13.22 4.62
CA LEU A 210 6.06 14.31 5.19
C LEU A 210 6.36 15.38 4.15
N ALA A 211 6.84 14.98 2.97
CA ALA A 211 7.14 15.88 1.88
C ALA A 211 5.91 16.68 1.45
N ILE A 212 4.75 16.03 1.29
CA ILE A 212 3.47 16.67 0.93
C ILE A 212 3.04 17.71 1.99
N LYS A 213 3.27 17.42 3.27
CA LYS A 213 2.95 18.32 4.38
C LYS A 213 3.99 19.43 4.59
N GLY A 214 5.09 19.43 3.84
CA GLY A 214 6.18 20.39 4.01
C GLY A 214 6.96 20.20 5.31
N ILE A 215 6.97 18.99 5.87
CA ILE A 215 7.69 18.66 7.10
C ILE A 215 9.08 18.14 6.72
N ASN A 216 10.11 18.93 7.03
CA ASN A 216 11.50 18.64 6.64
C ASN A 216 12.34 18.01 7.77
N ARG A 217 11.81 17.89 9.00
CA ARG A 217 12.49 17.26 10.13
C ARG A 217 11.62 16.17 10.74
N LEU A 218 12.20 14.97 10.88
CA LEU A 218 11.58 13.82 11.55
C LEU A 218 11.19 14.14 13.00
N GLU A 219 11.92 15.04 13.66
CA GLU A 219 11.66 15.49 15.04
C GLU A 219 10.31 16.21 15.20
N ASP A 220 9.79 16.80 14.12
CA ASP A 220 8.49 17.48 14.10
C ASP A 220 7.32 16.49 13.87
N TYR A 221 7.61 15.22 13.58
CA TYR A 221 6.63 14.17 13.36
C TYR A 221 6.63 13.18 14.53
N ALA A 222 5.59 13.22 15.36
CA ALA A 222 5.39 12.17 16.35
C ALA A 222 5.15 10.84 15.60
N PRO A 223 5.99 9.81 15.79
CA PRO A 223 5.77 8.52 15.14
C PRO A 223 4.36 8.06 15.51
N ARG A 224 3.58 7.68 14.50
CA ARG A 224 2.25 7.10 14.73
C ARG A 224 2.42 5.89 15.64
N LYS A 225 2.15 6.07 16.94
CA LYS A 225 1.58 4.99 17.73
C LYS A 225 0.35 4.55 16.94
N TRP A 226 0.19 3.25 16.75
CA TRP A 226 -1.00 2.64 16.19
C TRP A 226 -2.23 3.10 16.98
N VAL A 227 -2.79 4.26 16.63
CA VAL A 227 -4.12 4.66 17.05
C VAL A 227 -5.00 4.09 15.97
N TRP A 228 -5.72 3.02 16.32
CA TRP A 228 -6.96 2.65 15.64
C TRP A 228 -7.93 3.83 15.78
N THR A 229 -7.76 4.89 14.99
CA THR A 229 -8.84 5.83 14.76
C THR A 229 -9.82 5.10 13.88
N ASN A 230 -10.89 4.62 14.53
CA ASN A 230 -12.20 4.36 13.94
C ASN A 230 -12.69 5.63 13.23
N ASN A 231 -12.02 6.09 12.16
CA ASN A 231 -12.68 6.83 11.11
C ASN A 231 -13.51 5.80 10.37
N LYS A 232 -14.62 5.43 11.03
CA LYS A 232 -15.81 4.92 10.40
C LYS A 232 -16.25 5.96 9.36
N VAL A 233 -15.64 5.93 8.18
CA VAL A 233 -16.51 5.86 7.00
C VAL A 233 -17.01 4.43 7.02
N ARG A 234 -18.04 4.20 7.85
CA ARG A 234 -18.81 2.96 7.86
C ARG A 234 -19.69 3.01 6.62
N THR A 235 -19.07 3.03 5.43
CA THR A 235 -19.69 2.37 4.30
C THR A 235 -19.55 0.89 4.60
N SER A 236 -20.49 0.36 5.38
CA SER A 236 -20.89 -1.02 5.18
C SER A 236 -21.50 -1.08 3.78
N LEU A 237 -20.64 -1.06 2.76
CA LEU A 237 -20.99 -1.59 1.47
C LEU A 237 -21.05 -3.09 1.71
N LYS A 238 -22.26 -3.56 2.05
CA LYS A 238 -22.72 -4.86 1.59
C LYS A 238 -22.59 -4.79 0.08
N MET A 239 -21.40 -5.07 -0.43
CA MET A 239 -21.22 -5.33 -1.83
C MET A 239 -21.91 -6.67 -2.06
N SER A 240 -23.12 -6.58 -2.61
CA SER A 240 -23.70 -7.64 -3.42
C SER A 240 -22.74 -7.86 -4.58
N CYS A 241 -21.68 -8.62 -4.36
CA CYS A 241 -20.76 -9.00 -5.41
C CYS A 241 -21.57 -9.89 -6.35
N VAL A 242 -21.79 -9.42 -7.59
CA VAL A 242 -22.37 -10.25 -8.65
C VAL A 242 -21.28 -11.24 -9.04
N PHE A 243 -21.16 -12.31 -8.26
CA PHE A 243 -20.51 -13.52 -8.69
C PHE A 243 -21.43 -14.13 -9.74
N GLN A 244 -21.08 -13.99 -11.02
CA GLN A 244 -21.84 -14.66 -12.06
C GLN A 244 -21.83 -16.16 -11.78
N HIS A 245 -23.02 -16.68 -11.52
CA HIS A 245 -23.29 -18.11 -11.47
C HIS A 245 -22.98 -18.69 -12.85
N ILE A 246 -21.92 -19.50 -12.94
CA ILE A 246 -21.90 -20.55 -13.95
C ILE A 246 -22.69 -21.70 -13.34
N SER A 247 -23.97 -21.77 -13.69
CA SER A 247 -24.76 -22.98 -13.46
C SER A 247 -24.36 -24.03 -14.51
N PRO A 248 -24.31 -25.32 -14.12
CA PRO A 248 -23.91 -26.39 -15.03
C PRO A 248 -25.10 -26.84 -15.87
N THR A 249 -24.95 -26.76 -17.19
CA THR A 249 -25.44 -27.74 -18.18
C THR A 249 -24.59 -27.61 -19.43
#